data_AF-A0A6G0YNH2-F1
#
_entry.id   AF-A0A6G0YNH2-F1
#
_cell.length_a   1.000
_cell.length_b   1.000
_cell.length_c   1.000
_cell.angle_alpha   90.00
_cell.angle_beta   90.00
_cell.angle_gamma   90.00
#
_symmetry.space_group_name_H-M   'P 1'
#
loop_
_entity.id
_entity.type
_entity.pdbx_description
1 polymer ?
#
loop_
_entity_poly.entity_id
_entity_poly.type
_entity_poly.pdbx_seq_one_letter_code
_entity_poly.pdbx_strand_id
1 'polypeptide(L)'
;MLNDHNHNVITENIVGRQIINSFIKRKCEDDLLIRPNKIIRAELQNAKNGIELVHSDVRLWRKSMYDFRRKSMSKIPKTVEE
;
A
#
# COMPACT_ATOMS: atom_id res chain seq x y z
N MET A 1 1.29 28.99 -25.46
CA MET A 1 1.96 27.68 -25.27
C MET A 1 1.53 27.14 -23.91
N LEU A 2 0.80 26.03 -23.86
CA LEU A 2 0.13 25.51 -22.65
C LEU A 2 0.68 24.12 -22.33
N ASN A 3 1.93 24.05 -21.86
CA ASN A 3 2.51 22.82 -21.32
C ASN A 3 3.67 23.13 -20.36
N ASP A 4 3.46 24.10 -19.47
CA ASP A 4 4.42 24.39 -18.41
C ASP A 4 4.16 23.42 -17.24
N HIS A 5 5.00 22.38 -17.13
CA HIS A 5 4.91 21.36 -16.09
C HIS A 5 5.67 21.81 -14.83
N ASN A 6 5.00 22.60 -13.98
CA ASN A 6 5.55 23.11 -12.73
C ASN A 6 5.46 22.08 -11.57
N HIS A 7 6.09 20.91 -11.73
CA HIS A 7 6.22 19.96 -10.62
C HIS A 7 7.67 19.56 -10.37
N ASN A 8 8.00 19.35 -9.10
CA ASN A 8 9.30 18.83 -8.71
C ASN A 8 9.48 17.41 -9.27
N VAL A 9 10.71 17.07 -9.65
CA VAL A 9 11.07 15.71 -10.10
C VAL A 9 10.82 14.73 -8.96
N ILE A 10 10.09 13.65 -9.25
CA ILE A 10 9.83 12.58 -8.28
C ILE A 10 11.12 11.79 -8.10
N THR A 11 11.60 11.67 -6.87
CA THR A 11 12.84 10.92 -6.59
C THR A 11 12.64 9.42 -6.75
N GLU A 12 13.70 8.72 -7.14
CA GLU A 12 13.70 7.25 -7.28
C GLU A 12 13.27 6.54 -5.98
N ASN A 13 13.60 7.13 -4.83
CA ASN A 13 13.18 6.62 -3.54
C ASN A 13 11.65 6.65 -3.36
N ILE A 14 10.97 7.73 -3.77
CA ILE A 14 9.50 7.82 -3.73
C ILE A 14 8.90 6.75 -4.65
N VAL A 15 9.45 6.57 -5.85
CA VAL A 15 9.02 5.53 -6.79
C VAL A 15 9.20 4.14 -6.17
N GLY A 16 10.34 3.85 -5.54
CA GLY A 16 10.59 2.60 -4.85
C GLY A 16 9.56 2.31 -3.74
N ARG A 17 9.23 3.31 -2.93
CA ARG A 17 8.18 3.18 -1.89
C ARG A 17 6.80 2.91 -2.47
N GLN A 18 6.47 3.52 -3.61
CA GLN A 18 5.21 3.28 -4.33
C GLN A 18 5.16 1.86 -4.93
N ILE A 19 6.29 1.37 -5.45
CA ILE A 19 6.43 0.00 -5.96
C ILE A 19 6.13 -1.01 -4.84
N ILE A 20 6.78 -0.86 -3.67
CA ILE A 20 6.50 -1.71 -2.49
C ILE A 20 5.01 -1.67 -2.14
N ASN A 21 4.43 -0.47 -2.05
CA ASN A 21 3.01 -0.33 -1.73
C ASN A 21 2.09 -1.09 -2.70
N SER A 22 2.44 -1.11 -3.99
CA SER A 22 1.70 -1.86 -5.01
C SER A 22 1.87 -3.37 -4.87
N PHE A 23 3.06 -3.86 -4.52
CA PHE A 23 3.29 -5.29 -4.26
C PHE A 23 2.52 -5.78 -3.02
N ILE A 24 2.62 -5.07 -1.89
CA ILE A 24 1.95 -5.50 -0.65
C ILE A 24 0.42 -5.47 -0.77
N LYS A 25 -0.15 -4.55 -1.57
CA LYS A 25 -1.59 -4.52 -1.86
C LYS A 25 -2.04 -5.76 -2.62
N ARG A 26 -1.32 -6.16 -3.67
CA ARG A 26 -1.61 -7.41 -4.42
C ARG A 26 -1.56 -8.64 -3.53
N LYS A 27 -0.51 -8.75 -2.69
CA LYS A 27 -0.40 -9.87 -1.72
C LYS A 27 -1.53 -9.90 -0.67
N CYS A 28 -2.25 -8.80 -0.45
CA CYS A 28 -3.42 -8.79 0.43
C CYS A 28 -4.67 -9.36 -0.22
N GLU A 29 -4.71 -9.42 -1.55
CA GLU A 29 -5.80 -10.04 -2.30
C GLU A 29 -5.76 -11.56 -2.16
N ASP A 30 -4.55 -12.13 -2.25
CA ASP A 30 -4.32 -13.57 -2.16
C ASP A 30 -4.62 -14.15 -0.77
N ASP A 31 -4.32 -13.39 0.29
CA ASP A 31 -4.53 -13.81 1.68
C ASP A 31 -5.03 -12.64 2.56
N LEU A 32 -6.31 -12.73 2.94
CA LEU A 32 -6.97 -11.74 3.80
C LEU A 32 -6.59 -11.89 5.28
N LEU A 33 -6.16 -13.08 5.71
CA LEU A 33 -5.94 -13.44 7.11
C LEU A 33 -4.50 -13.19 7.57
N ILE A 34 -3.55 -13.20 6.65
CA ILE A 34 -2.15 -12.91 6.98
C ILE A 34 -2.00 -11.50 7.57
N ARG A 35 -1.20 -11.39 8.64
CA ARG A 35 -0.94 -10.10 9.28
C ARG A 35 -0.19 -9.17 8.32
N PRO A 36 -0.64 -7.90 8.12
CA PRO A 36 0.03 -6.97 7.22
C PRO A 36 1.53 -6.79 7.48
N ASN A 37 1.95 -6.77 8.75
CA ASN A 37 3.36 -6.67 9.12
C ASN A 37 4.21 -7.85 8.60
N LYS A 38 3.63 -9.04 8.43
CA LYS A 38 4.35 -10.20 7.88
C LYS A 38 4.63 -10.00 6.40
N ILE A 39 3.63 -9.54 5.63
CA ILE A 39 3.80 -9.19 4.21
C ILE A 39 4.82 -8.06 4.05
N ILE A 40 4.68 -6.97 4.82
CA ILE A 40 5.57 -5.79 4.72
C ILE A 40 7.02 -6.20 4.99
N ARG A 41 7.28 -6.97 6.06
CA ARG A 41 8.64 -7.44 6.38
C ARG A 41 9.22 -8.32 5.27
N ALA A 42 8.44 -9.24 4.72
CA ALA A 42 8.87 -10.08 3.62
C ALA A 42 9.18 -9.27 2.36
N GLU A 43 8.37 -8.26 2.04
CA GLU A 43 8.61 -7.40 0.88
C GLU A 43 9.86 -6.54 1.06
N LEU A 44 10.06 -5.98 2.24
CA LEU A 44 11.27 -5.21 2.57
C LEU A 44 12.55 -6.04 2.50
N GLN A 45 12.49 -7.32 2.91
CA GLN A 45 13.63 -8.24 2.78
C GLN A 45 13.93 -8.60 1.33
N ASN A 46 12.91 -8.68 0.48
CA ASN A 46 13.06 -9.02 -0.94
C ASN A 46 13.36 -7.81 -1.83
N ALA A 47 13.16 -6.59 -1.32
CA ALA A 47 13.46 -5.36 -2.05
C ALA A 47 14.97 -5.27 -2.29
N LYS A 48 15.38 -5.44 -3.55
CA LYS A 48 16.80 -5.40 -3.97
C LYS A 48 17.45 -4.02 -3.86
N ASN A 49 16.66 -2.96 -3.63
CA ASN A 49 17.13 -1.58 -3.63
C ASN A 49 17.07 -1.02 -2.21
N GLY A 50 18.11 -0.29 -1.80
CA GLY A 50 18.21 0.43 -0.53
C GLY A 50 17.20 1.58 -0.45
N ILE A 51 15.92 1.24 -0.39
CA ILE A 51 14.84 2.20 -0.25
C ILE A 51 14.90 2.75 1.17
N GLU A 52 15.28 4.01 1.30
CA GLU A 52 15.17 4.76 2.54
C GLU A 52 13.69 4.83 2.94
N LEU A 53 13.40 4.27 4.11
CA LEU A 53 12.06 4.27 4.70
C LEU A 53 11.94 5.48 5.61
N VAL A 54 10.79 6.14 5.52
CA VAL A 54 10.34 7.12 6.51
C VAL A 54 9.51 6.39 7.56
N HIS A 55 9.56 6.87 8.80
CA HIS A 55 8.82 6.30 9.92
C HIS A 55 7.31 6.12 9.65
N SER A 56 6.72 6.98 8.82
CA SER A 56 5.31 6.92 8.44
C SER A 56 4.96 5.81 7.43
N ASP A 57 5.93 5.29 6.67
CA ASP A 57 5.67 4.40 5.52
C ASP A 57 5.01 3.10 5.96
N VAL A 58 5.56 2.45 6.99
CA VAL A 58 5.00 1.19 7.51
C VAL A 58 3.56 1.37 8.00
N ARG A 59 3.25 2.51 8.63
CA ARG A 59 1.90 2.85 9.08
C ARG A 59 0.96 3.05 7.89
N LEU A 60 1.39 3.79 6.88
CA LEU A 60 0.61 4.09 5.68
C LEU A 60 0.34 2.83 4.86
N TRP A 61 1.34 1.98 4.67
CA TRP A 61 1.23 0.69 4.02
C TRP A 61 0.24 -0.22 4.73
N ARG A 62 0.36 -0.37 6.05
CA ARG A 62 -0.59 -1.15 6.84
C ARG A 62 -2.02 -0.64 6.68
N LYS A 63 -2.21 0.69 6.74
CA LYS A 63 -3.52 1.32 6.51
C LYS A 63 -4.04 1.01 5.10
N SER A 64 -3.21 1.17 4.08
CA SER A 64 -3.58 0.90 2.69
C SER A 64 -3.99 -0.56 2.48
N MET A 65 -3.32 -1.50 3.15
CA MET A 65 -3.65 -2.92 3.11
C MET A 65 -5.01 -3.20 3.76
N TYR A 66 -5.29 -2.64 4.94
CA TYR A 66 -6.60 -2.78 5.58
C TYR A 66 -7.72 -2.11 4.76
N ASP A 67 -7.47 -0.93 4.20
CA ASP A 67 -8.42 -0.24 3.34
C ASP A 67 -8.74 -1.08 2.10
N PHE A 68 -7.72 -1.74 1.52
CA PHE A 68 -7.89 -2.64 0.39
C PHE A 68 -8.71 -3.88 0.77
N ARG A 69 -8.39 -4.57 1.87
CA ARG A 69 -9.16 -5.73 2.37
C ARG A 69 -10.60 -5.37 2.71
N ARG A 70 -10.85 -4.19 3.26
CA ARG A 70 -12.22 -3.73 3.56
C ARG A 70 -13.06 -3.50 2.31
N LYS A 71 -12.45 -3.21 1.16
CA LYS A 71 -13.17 -3.07 -0.12
C LYS A 71 -13.66 -4.42 -0.66
N SER A 72 -12.96 -5.51 -0.40
CA SER A 72 -13.38 -6.86 -0.82
C SER A 72 -14.42 -7.48 0.11
N MET A 73 -14.54 -7.00 1.35
CA MET A 73 -15.58 -7.47 2.27
C MET A 73 -16.94 -6.85 1.96
N SER A 74 -18.00 -7.67 2.08
CA SER A 74 -19.38 -7.19 1.99
C SER A 74 -19.63 -6.13 3.05
N LYS A 75 -20.27 -5.03 2.66
CA LYS A 75 -20.72 -4.03 3.63
C LYS A 75 -21.76 -4.67 4.53
N ILE A 76 -21.64 -4.47 5.84
CA ILE A 76 -22.69 -4.86 6.78
C ILE A 76 -23.97 -4.14 6.34
N PRO A 77 -25.09 -4.85 6.15
CA PRO A 77 -26.38 -4.23 5.85
C PRO A 77 -26.70 -3.19 6.92
N LYS A 78 -27.08 -1.98 6.49
CA LYS A 78 -27.35 -0.87 7.41
C LYS A 78 -28.77 -0.90 7.98
N THR A 79 -29.61 -1.82 7.51
CA THR A 79 -30.99 -1.97 7.94
C THR A 79 -31.25 -3.42 8.34
N VAL A 80 -31.96 -3.58 9.46
CA VAL A 80 -32.70 -4.78 9.82
C VAL A 80 -34.15 -4.44 9.43
N GLU A 81 -34.42 -4.37 8.13
CA GLU A 81 -35.80 -4.53 7.67
C GLU A 81 -35.93 -6.00 7.28
N GLU A 82 -36.93 -6.66 7.84
CA GLU A 82 -37.28 -8.09 7.68
C GLU A 82 -37.19 -8.60 6.24
#